data_AF-A0A4R4MYA9-F1
#
_entry.id   AF-A0A4R4MYA9-F1
#
_cell.length_a   1.000
_cell.length_b   1.000
_cell.length_c   1.000
_cell.angle_alpha   90.00
_cell.angle_beta   90.00
_cell.angle_gamma   90.00
#
_symmetry.space_group_name_H-M   'P 1'
#
loop_
_entity.id
_entity.type
_entity.pdbx_description
1 polymer ?
#
loop_
_entity_poly.entity_id
_entity_poly.type
_entity_poly.pdbx_seq_one_letter_code
_entity_poly.pdbx_strand_id
1 'polypeptide(L)'
;MPPGVDAFRTWFAETTRRGNHWMTWNLRARRRVDLEEVARRFGGEVVTAPGARRPDGTTTTTIMAPGDAAVTWSRGLPNWYFHEDLTQHPARRAPMTHEHPLREISWLEVGGDPSELEEHVGPETFAALPLRFIDGPAGLHGVGLTTEDGAEIALRAPTAAPGLAELAAQEA
;
A
#
# COMPACT_ATOMS: atom_id res chain seq x y z
N MET A 1 16.86 6.67 9.40
CA MET A 1 15.60 7.46 9.48
C MET A 1 14.81 7.26 8.19
N PRO A 2 13.49 7.54 8.11
CA PRO A 2 12.84 7.54 6.80
C PRO A 2 13.55 8.53 5.86
N PRO A 3 13.58 8.27 4.55
CA PRO A 3 14.19 9.22 3.63
C PRO A 3 13.54 10.59 3.75
N GLY A 4 14.36 11.64 3.71
CA GLY A 4 13.86 13.01 3.58
C GLY A 4 12.90 13.14 2.39
N VAL A 5 11.92 14.03 2.49
CA VAL A 5 10.85 14.21 1.49
C VAL A 5 11.40 14.41 0.07
N ASP A 6 12.51 15.15 -0.08
CA ASP A 6 13.13 15.40 -1.38
C ASP A 6 13.85 14.16 -1.94
N ALA A 7 14.48 13.37 -1.08
CA ALA A 7 15.12 12.10 -1.46
C ALA A 7 14.06 11.09 -1.92
N PHE A 8 12.96 10.95 -1.16
CA PHE A 8 11.82 10.12 -1.55
C PHE A 8 11.19 10.59 -2.88
N ARG A 9 11.00 11.91 -3.06
CA ARG A 9 10.48 12.48 -4.31
C ARG A 9 11.38 12.16 -5.50
N THR A 10 12.70 12.27 -5.33
CA THR A 10 13.68 11.99 -6.37
C THR A 10 13.64 10.52 -6.76
N TRP A 11 13.70 9.61 -5.79
CA TRP A 11 13.55 8.17 -6.02
C TRP A 11 12.25 7.84 -6.74
N PHE A 12 11.13 8.40 -6.29
CA PHE A 12 9.82 8.15 -6.91
C PHE A 12 9.81 8.58 -8.38
N ALA A 13 10.35 9.76 -8.69
CA ALA A 13 10.44 10.28 -10.04
C ALA A 13 11.41 9.48 -10.92
N GLU A 14 12.48 8.92 -10.37
CA GLU A 14 13.43 8.08 -11.10
C GLU A 14 12.87 6.70 -11.40
N THR A 15 12.27 6.04 -10.41
CA THR A 15 11.66 4.72 -10.58
C THR A 15 10.55 4.76 -11.61
N THR A 16 9.68 5.78 -11.55
CA THR A 16 8.59 5.95 -12.54
C THR A 16 9.10 6.25 -13.95
N ARG A 17 10.24 6.96 -14.10
CA ARG A 17 10.90 7.17 -15.40
C ARG A 17 11.45 5.89 -16.02
N ARG A 18 11.77 4.88 -15.22
CA ARG A 18 12.30 3.58 -15.69
C ARG A 18 11.20 2.60 -16.11
N GLY A 19 9.94 2.94 -15.86
CA GLY A 19 8.78 2.14 -16.26
C GLY A 19 7.80 1.90 -15.11
N ASN A 20 6.85 1.01 -15.36
CA ASN A 20 5.83 0.66 -14.39
C ASN A 20 6.43 -0.18 -13.27
N HIS A 21 6.19 0.25 -12.03
CA HIS A 21 6.60 -0.46 -10.82
C HIS A 21 5.47 -0.42 -9.81
N TRP A 22 5.36 -1.47 -9.00
CA TRP A 22 4.58 -1.39 -7.77
C TRP A 22 5.38 -0.63 -6.72
N MET A 23 4.98 0.61 -6.47
CA MET A 23 5.74 1.52 -5.62
C MET A 23 5.63 1.15 -4.14
N THR A 24 4.39 1.00 -3.68
CA THR A 24 4.02 0.69 -2.29
C THR A 24 2.66 0.03 -2.29
N TRP A 25 2.26 -0.58 -1.17
CA TRP A 25 0.92 -1.11 -0.99
C TRP A 25 0.45 -0.86 0.43
N ASN A 26 -0.87 -0.88 0.61
CA ASN A 26 -1.50 -0.44 1.84
C ASN A 26 -2.75 -1.27 2.17
N LEU A 27 -2.97 -1.50 3.45
CA LEU A 27 -4.19 -2.10 3.99
C LEU A 27 -5.08 -1.03 4.59
N ARG A 28 -6.39 -1.17 4.36
CA ARG A 28 -7.37 -0.28 4.95
C ARG A 28 -7.91 -0.88 6.26
N ALA A 29 -7.71 -0.19 7.36
CA ALA A 29 -8.43 -0.46 8.60
C ALA A 29 -9.93 -0.20 8.41
N ARG A 30 -10.78 -1.11 8.91
CA ARG A 30 -12.24 -0.95 8.81
C ARG A 30 -12.75 0.08 9.81
N ARG A 31 -12.12 0.13 10.99
CA ARG A 31 -12.43 1.04 12.09
C ARG A 31 -11.16 1.76 12.53
N ARG A 32 -11.33 2.95 13.10
CA ARG A 32 -10.22 3.72 13.67
C ARG A 32 -9.50 2.97 14.78
N VAL A 33 -10.24 2.23 15.62
CA VAL A 33 -9.66 1.41 16.70
C VAL A 33 -8.70 0.34 16.17
N ASP A 34 -8.98 -0.26 15.01
CA ASP A 34 -8.08 -1.26 14.40
C ASP A 34 -6.74 -0.60 14.01
N LEU A 35 -6.78 0.67 13.59
CA LEU A 35 -5.58 1.45 13.26
C LEU A 35 -4.78 1.85 14.52
N GLU A 36 -5.48 2.15 15.62
CA GLU A 36 -4.86 2.43 16.93
C GLU A 36 -4.17 1.19 17.50
N GLU A 37 -4.73 0.00 17.29
CA GLU A 37 -4.10 -1.27 17.66
C GLU A 37 -2.82 -1.53 16.85
N VAL A 38 -2.83 -1.24 15.54
CA VAL A 38 -1.63 -1.29 14.70
C VAL A 38 -0.55 -0.36 15.23
N ALA A 39 -0.89 0.91 15.52
CA ALA A 39 0.04 1.89 16.07
C ALA A 39 0.68 1.37 17.37
N ARG A 40 -0.12 0.88 18.31
CA ARG A 40 0.35 0.32 19.58
C ARG A 40 1.27 -0.88 19.40
N ARG A 41 0.96 -1.81 18.47
CA ARG A 41 1.79 -2.98 18.20
C ARG A 41 3.19 -2.60 17.72
N PHE A 42 3.30 -1.55 16.92
CA PHE A 42 4.58 -1.08 16.38
C PHE A 42 5.25 0.04 17.20
N GLY A 43 4.70 0.38 18.37
CA GLY A 43 5.22 1.47 19.20
C GLY A 43 5.15 2.85 18.53
N GLY A 44 4.24 3.03 17.57
CA GLY A 44 4.01 4.27 16.85
C GLY A 44 2.71 4.95 17.25
N GLU A 45 2.22 5.82 16.38
CA GLU A 45 1.00 6.59 16.59
C GLU A 45 0.10 6.58 15.36
N VAL A 46 -1.16 6.97 15.56
CA VAL A 46 -2.05 7.29 14.43
C VAL A 46 -1.75 8.72 14.00
N VAL A 47 -1.16 8.87 12.81
CA VAL A 47 -0.86 10.17 12.23
C VAL A 47 -2.01 10.61 11.34
N THR A 48 -2.43 11.86 11.51
CA THR A 48 -3.35 12.56 10.60
C THR A 48 -2.58 13.66 9.88
N ALA A 49 -2.51 13.57 8.55
CA ALA A 49 -1.76 14.51 7.73
C ALA A 49 -2.58 14.98 6.51
N PRO A 50 -2.29 16.17 5.96
CA PRO A 50 -2.81 16.56 4.66
C PRO A 50 -2.38 15.54 3.59
N GLY A 51 -3.34 15.05 2.83
CA GLY A 51 -3.14 14.19 1.66
C GLY A 51 -3.02 15.00 0.38
N ALA A 52 -3.29 14.36 -0.76
CA ALA A 52 -3.18 14.99 -2.07
C ALA A 52 -4.17 16.15 -2.25
N ARG A 53 -3.69 17.27 -2.79
CA ARG A 53 -4.53 18.35 -3.29
C ARG A 53 -5.16 17.93 -4.62
N ARG A 54 -6.46 18.17 -4.74
CA ARG A 54 -7.30 17.81 -5.89
C ARG A 54 -7.37 18.95 -6.90
N PRO A 55 -7.72 18.66 -8.17
CA PRO A 55 -7.90 19.69 -9.20
C PRO A 55 -8.95 20.76 -8.86
N ASP A 56 -9.97 20.41 -8.07
CA ASP A 56 -10.99 21.33 -7.58
C ASP A 56 -10.51 22.23 -6.40
N GLY A 57 -9.23 22.10 -6.02
CA GLY A 57 -8.61 22.87 -4.95
C GLY A 57 -8.75 22.26 -3.55
N THR A 58 -9.57 21.22 -3.37
CA THR A 58 -9.73 20.54 -2.07
C THR A 58 -8.52 19.70 -1.72
N THR A 59 -8.30 19.44 -0.42
CA THR A 59 -7.23 18.57 0.07
C THR A 59 -7.85 17.42 0.84
N THR A 60 -7.47 16.19 0.53
CA THR A 60 -7.91 15.03 1.31
C THR A 60 -7.13 14.90 2.61
N THR A 61 -7.66 14.17 3.58
CA THR A 61 -6.92 13.81 4.80
C THR A 61 -6.41 12.38 4.69
N THR A 62 -5.16 12.16 5.08
CA THR A 62 -4.57 10.82 5.25
C THR A 62 -4.53 10.52 6.75
N ILE A 63 -5.11 9.39 7.15
CA ILE A 63 -5.03 8.85 8.51
C ILE A 63 -4.34 7.50 8.42
N MET A 64 -3.20 7.33 9.09
CA MET A 64 -2.36 6.15 8.94
C MET A 64 -1.63 5.76 10.22
N ALA A 65 -1.23 4.49 10.29
CA ALA A 65 -0.42 3.93 11.37
C ALA A 65 0.59 2.92 10.79
N PRO A 66 1.81 2.80 11.36
CA PRO A 66 2.24 3.38 12.65
C PRO A 66 2.80 4.82 12.58
N GLY A 67 2.49 5.56 11.52
CA GLY A 67 2.78 7.00 11.39
C GLY A 67 3.88 7.29 10.38
N ASP A 68 4.93 6.47 10.38
CA ASP A 68 6.00 6.50 9.38
C ASP A 68 5.85 5.35 8.38
N ALA A 69 5.14 5.65 7.29
CA ALA A 69 4.90 4.69 6.23
C ALA A 69 6.18 4.27 5.49
N ALA A 70 7.20 5.13 5.46
CA ALA A 70 8.42 4.85 4.70
C ALA A 70 9.23 3.70 5.31
N VAL A 71 9.20 3.55 6.64
CA VAL A 71 9.79 2.39 7.34
C VAL A 71 9.11 1.08 6.95
N THR A 72 7.78 1.10 6.81
CA THR A 72 7.02 -0.10 6.43
C THR A 72 7.25 -0.43 4.95
N TRP A 73 7.18 0.57 4.09
CA TRP A 73 7.34 0.39 2.64
C TRP A 73 8.77 0.03 2.23
N SER A 74 9.80 0.53 2.93
CA SER A 74 11.19 0.15 2.66
C SER A 74 11.46 -1.33 2.93
N ARG A 75 10.66 -1.97 3.80
CA ARG A 75 10.66 -3.43 4.02
C ARG A 75 9.79 -4.19 3.00
N GLY A 76 9.17 -3.50 2.05
CA GLY A 76 8.21 -4.11 1.12
C GLY A 76 6.89 -4.53 1.77
N LEU A 77 6.63 -4.11 3.01
CA LEU A 77 5.44 -4.46 3.78
C LEU A 77 4.31 -3.43 3.57
N PRO A 78 3.04 -3.79 3.80
CA PRO A 78 1.93 -2.87 3.63
C PRO A 78 1.82 -1.90 4.81
N ASN A 79 1.63 -0.62 4.55
CA ASN A 79 1.24 0.34 5.61
C ASN A 79 -0.29 0.32 5.84
N TRP A 80 -0.78 0.88 6.95
CA TRP A 80 -2.22 0.95 7.22
C TRP A 80 -2.78 2.36 7.09
N TYR A 81 -3.99 2.46 6.55
CA TYR A 81 -4.74 3.70 6.51
C TYR A 81 -6.19 3.51 6.93
N PHE A 82 -6.84 4.62 7.26
CA PHE A 82 -8.25 4.67 7.62
C PHE A 82 -8.94 5.84 6.89
N HIS A 83 -10.22 5.63 6.55
CA HIS A 83 -11.11 6.70 6.08
C HIS A 83 -12.26 6.83 7.07
N GLU A 84 -12.43 8.02 7.64
CA GLU A 84 -13.52 8.32 8.57
C GLU A 84 -14.89 8.16 7.91
N ASP A 85 -15.03 8.62 6.67
CA ASP A 85 -16.26 8.50 5.89
C ASP A 85 -15.94 7.99 4.48
N LEU A 86 -16.30 6.74 4.19
CA LEU A 86 -16.14 6.14 2.87
C LEU A 86 -17.07 6.75 1.83
N THR A 87 -18.20 7.34 2.21
CA THR A 87 -19.09 8.03 1.26
C THR A 87 -18.40 9.24 0.63
N GLN A 88 -17.42 9.81 1.34
CA GLN A 88 -16.56 10.88 0.82
C GLN A 88 -15.37 10.37 0.00
N HIS A 89 -15.16 9.05 -0.07
CA HIS A 89 -14.06 8.48 -0.84
C HIS A 89 -14.21 8.82 -2.33
N PRO A 90 -13.17 9.31 -3.02
CA PRO A 90 -13.26 9.74 -4.42
C PRO A 90 -13.82 8.66 -5.35
N ALA A 91 -13.36 7.41 -5.18
CA ALA A 91 -13.85 6.29 -5.98
C ALA A 91 -15.35 5.98 -5.77
N ARG A 92 -15.97 6.47 -4.68
CA ARG A 92 -17.43 6.35 -4.44
C ARG A 92 -18.21 7.55 -4.96
N ARG A 93 -17.63 8.75 -4.90
CA ARG A 93 -18.29 9.99 -5.35
C ARG A 93 -18.29 10.15 -6.88
N ALA A 94 -17.28 9.61 -7.53
CA ALA A 94 -17.14 9.61 -8.98
C ALA A 94 -16.79 8.19 -9.45
N PRO A 95 -17.76 7.24 -9.42
CA PRO A 95 -17.52 5.90 -9.92
C PRO A 95 -17.11 5.99 -11.39
N MET A 96 -16.05 5.28 -11.75
CA MET A 96 -15.59 5.23 -13.14
C MET A 96 -16.22 4.04 -13.84
N THR A 97 -16.66 4.24 -15.08
CA THR A 97 -17.01 3.13 -15.96
C THR A 97 -15.71 2.55 -16.49
N HIS A 98 -15.42 1.30 -16.13
CA HIS A 98 -14.30 0.55 -16.66
C HIS A 98 -14.74 -0.24 -17.90
N GLU A 99 -13.80 -0.51 -18.82
CA GLU A 99 -14.05 -1.35 -20.00
C GLU A 99 -14.57 -2.74 -19.60
N HIS A 100 -14.02 -3.27 -18.49
CA HIS A 100 -14.48 -4.51 -17.86
C HIS A 100 -14.96 -4.22 -16.43
N PRO A 101 -16.23 -4.53 -16.09
CA PRO A 101 -16.71 -4.48 -14.71
C PRO A 101 -15.90 -5.43 -13.82
N LEU A 102 -15.35 -4.90 -12.73
CA LEU A 102 -14.50 -5.64 -11.80
C LEU A 102 -15.31 -6.07 -10.57
N ARG A 103 -15.14 -7.33 -10.14
CA ARG A 103 -15.76 -7.88 -8.93
C ARG A 103 -14.87 -7.73 -7.70
N GLU A 104 -13.62 -8.18 -7.80
CA GLU A 104 -12.73 -8.25 -6.64
C GLU A 104 -11.25 -8.34 -7.03
N ILE A 105 -10.38 -8.12 -6.04
CA ILE A 105 -8.98 -8.56 -6.09
C ILE A 105 -8.96 -10.04 -5.72
N SER A 106 -8.60 -10.90 -6.67
CA SER A 106 -8.61 -12.36 -6.51
C SER A 106 -7.30 -12.91 -5.97
N TRP A 107 -6.19 -12.19 -6.17
CA TRP A 107 -4.90 -12.54 -5.58
C TRP A 107 -3.93 -11.35 -5.54
N LEU A 108 -2.95 -11.44 -4.64
CA LEU A 108 -1.80 -10.54 -4.52
C LEU A 108 -0.53 -11.37 -4.61
N GLU A 109 0.32 -11.11 -5.61
CA GLU A 109 1.65 -11.71 -5.72
C GLU A 109 2.64 -10.89 -4.90
N VAL A 110 3.25 -11.51 -3.89
CA VAL A 110 4.11 -10.84 -2.91
C VAL A 110 5.42 -11.62 -2.79
N GLY A 111 6.55 -10.92 -2.83
CA GLY A 111 7.87 -11.49 -2.52
C GLY A 111 8.28 -11.21 -1.07
N GLY A 112 9.43 -11.73 -0.66
CA GLY A 112 9.93 -11.61 0.72
C GLY A 112 9.54 -12.80 1.61
N ASP A 113 9.77 -12.65 2.91
CA ASP A 113 9.53 -13.71 3.90
C ASP A 113 8.04 -13.74 4.32
N PRO A 114 7.31 -14.86 4.11
CA PRO A 114 5.93 -14.98 4.56
C PRO A 114 5.76 -14.76 6.07
N SER A 115 6.73 -15.19 6.88
CA SER A 115 6.66 -15.06 8.34
C SER A 115 6.79 -13.60 8.79
N GLU A 116 7.62 -12.81 8.10
CA GLU A 116 7.73 -11.37 8.33
C GLU A 116 6.42 -10.66 7.99
N LEU A 117 5.79 -11.01 6.86
CA LEU A 117 4.49 -10.45 6.52
C LEU A 117 3.42 -10.86 7.53
N GLU A 118 3.38 -12.12 7.96
CA GLU A 118 2.42 -12.60 8.96
C GLU A 118 2.59 -11.89 10.30
N GLU A 119 3.81 -11.74 10.81
CA GLU A 119 4.09 -10.97 12.01
C GLU A 119 3.60 -9.52 11.86
N HIS A 120 3.87 -8.93 10.69
CA HIS A 120 3.51 -7.56 10.37
C HIS A 120 2.00 -7.35 10.28
N VAL A 121 1.25 -8.23 9.61
CA VAL A 121 -0.20 -8.04 9.43
C VAL A 121 -1.06 -8.71 10.51
N GLY A 122 -0.47 -9.62 11.26
CA GLY A 122 -1.16 -10.49 12.21
C GLY A 122 -1.82 -11.70 11.52
N PRO A 123 -1.93 -12.84 12.22
CA PRO A 123 -2.31 -14.12 11.62
C PRO A 123 -3.70 -14.12 11.00
N GLU A 124 -4.68 -13.44 11.62
CA GLU A 124 -6.04 -13.33 11.08
C GLU A 124 -6.06 -12.59 9.73
N THR A 125 -5.35 -11.46 9.64
CA THR A 125 -5.27 -10.68 8.40
C THR A 125 -4.47 -11.44 7.34
N PHE A 126 -3.38 -12.09 7.74
CA PHE A 126 -2.55 -12.90 6.84
C PHE A 126 -3.38 -14.03 6.19
N ALA A 127 -4.16 -14.75 6.98
CA ALA A 127 -5.02 -15.83 6.49
C ALA A 127 -6.19 -15.34 5.61
N ALA A 128 -6.66 -14.10 5.80
CA ALA A 128 -7.75 -13.52 5.03
C ALA A 128 -7.32 -12.89 3.70
N LEU A 129 -6.03 -12.55 3.54
CA LEU A 129 -5.51 -11.96 2.32
C LEU A 129 -5.31 -13.05 1.25
N PRO A 130 -5.64 -12.78 -0.03
CA PRO A 130 -5.48 -13.74 -1.10
C PRO A 130 -4.02 -13.77 -1.60
N LEU A 131 -3.09 -14.13 -0.73
CA LEU A 131 -1.64 -14.04 -0.97
C LEU A 131 -1.13 -15.20 -1.84
N ARG A 132 -0.25 -14.86 -2.78
CA ARG A 132 0.58 -15.80 -3.55
C ARG A 132 2.03 -15.39 -3.36
N PHE A 133 2.79 -16.19 -2.63
CA PHE A 133 4.20 -15.93 -2.44
C PHE A 133 5.01 -16.37 -3.66
N ILE A 134 5.96 -15.54 -4.04
CA ILE A 134 6.92 -15.81 -5.11
C ILE A 134 8.35 -15.69 -4.59
N ASP A 135 9.28 -16.37 -5.24
CA ASP A 135 10.70 -16.15 -5.02
C ASP A 135 11.07 -14.75 -5.54
N GLY A 136 11.68 -13.92 -4.67
CA GLY A 136 12.09 -12.58 -5.06
C GLY A 136 12.15 -11.61 -3.88
N PRO A 137 12.53 -10.34 -4.18
CA PRO A 137 12.59 -9.31 -3.16
C PRO A 137 11.22 -8.99 -2.58
N ALA A 138 11.22 -8.48 -1.34
CA ALA A 138 10.02 -8.06 -0.64
C ALA A 138 9.20 -7.02 -1.44
N GLY A 139 7.88 -7.08 -1.30
CA GLY A 139 6.94 -6.15 -1.93
C GLY A 139 5.95 -6.81 -2.89
N LEU A 140 5.05 -5.98 -3.43
CA LEU A 140 4.02 -6.39 -4.37
C LEU A 140 4.60 -6.54 -5.78
N HIS A 141 4.31 -7.65 -6.45
CA HIS A 141 4.72 -7.93 -7.83
C HIS A 141 3.54 -8.05 -8.78
N GLY A 142 2.36 -8.38 -8.26
CA GLY A 142 1.18 -8.50 -9.09
C GLY A 142 -0.13 -8.48 -8.34
N VAL A 143 -1.18 -8.18 -9.08
CA VAL A 143 -2.57 -8.20 -8.63
C VAL A 143 -3.42 -8.93 -9.65
N GLY A 144 -4.20 -9.88 -9.15
CA GLY A 144 -5.26 -10.53 -9.89
C GLY A 144 -6.57 -9.83 -9.65
N LEU A 145 -7.32 -9.59 -10.72
CA LEU A 145 -8.66 -9.06 -10.66
C LEU A 145 -9.60 -10.07 -11.30
N THR A 146 -10.73 -10.35 -10.64
CA THR A 146 -11.82 -11.10 -11.27
C THR A 146 -12.86 -10.09 -11.74
N THR A 147 -13.24 -10.21 -13.00
CA THR A 147 -14.33 -9.44 -13.62
C THR A 147 -15.70 -10.03 -13.27
N GLU A 148 -16.78 -9.28 -13.46
CA GLU A 148 -18.14 -9.76 -13.16
C GLU A 148 -18.57 -10.96 -14.01
N ASP A 149 -18.02 -11.12 -15.23
CA ASP A 149 -18.28 -12.28 -16.10
C ASP A 149 -17.41 -13.51 -15.76
N GLY A 150 -16.51 -13.37 -14.79
CA GLY A 150 -15.65 -14.45 -14.31
C GLY A 150 -14.26 -14.51 -14.97
N ALA A 151 -13.93 -13.65 -15.93
CA ALA A 151 -12.58 -13.56 -16.48
C ALA A 151 -11.57 -13.03 -15.44
N GLU A 152 -10.33 -13.51 -15.51
CA GLU A 152 -9.20 -13.01 -14.70
C GLU A 152 -8.36 -12.01 -15.51
N ILE A 153 -8.04 -10.87 -14.90
CA ILE A 153 -7.05 -9.91 -15.38
C ILE A 153 -5.86 -9.98 -14.43
N ALA A 154 -4.68 -10.30 -14.96
CA ALA A 154 -3.43 -10.34 -14.20
C ALA A 154 -2.56 -9.13 -14.54
N LEU A 155 -2.30 -8.29 -13.53
CA LEU A 155 -1.42 -7.13 -13.65
C LEU A 155 -0.11 -7.42 -12.92
N ARG A 156 1.02 -7.39 -13.64
CA ARG A 156 2.35 -7.63 -13.06
C ARG A 156 3.32 -6.51 -13.43
N ALA A 157 4.15 -6.14 -12.47
CA ALA A 157 5.22 -5.17 -12.63
C ALA A 157 6.30 -5.45 -11.57
N PRO A 158 7.56 -5.05 -11.79
CA PRO A 158 8.57 -5.14 -10.74
C PRO A 158 8.18 -4.35 -9.49
N THR A 159 8.49 -4.88 -8.31
CA THR A 159 8.43 -4.12 -7.05
C THR A 159 9.50 -3.01 -7.02
N ALA A 160 9.14 -1.84 -6.50
CA ALA A 160 10.11 -0.76 -6.24
C ALA A 160 10.76 -0.84 -4.85
N ALA A 161 10.27 -1.72 -3.97
CA ALA A 161 10.67 -1.77 -2.57
C ALA A 161 12.19 -1.90 -2.34
N PRO A 162 12.97 -2.67 -3.13
CA PRO A 162 14.43 -2.71 -2.98
C PRO A 162 15.10 -1.34 -3.08
N GLY A 163 14.70 -0.52 -4.07
CA GLY A 163 15.26 0.82 -4.21
C GLY A 163 14.86 1.75 -3.06
N LEU A 164 13.67 1.55 -2.47
CA LEU A 164 13.26 2.28 -1.28
C LEU A 164 14.02 1.81 -0.02
N ALA A 165 14.35 0.52 0.07
CA ALA A 165 15.19 -0.05 1.12
C ALA A 165 16.60 0.55 1.08
N GLU A 166 17.20 0.61 -0.11
CA GLU A 166 18.51 1.25 -0.33
C GLU A 166 18.51 2.71 0.09
N LEU A 167 17.46 3.45 -0.31
CA LEU A 167 17.31 4.85 0.06
C LEU A 167 17.17 5.04 1.59
N ALA A 168 16.37 4.20 2.25
CA ALA A 168 16.19 4.26 3.70
C ALA A 168 17.48 3.92 4.47
N ALA A 169 18.33 3.05 3.92
CA ALA A 169 19.61 2.68 4.51
C ALA A 169 20.69 3.77 4.39
N GLN A 170 20.62 4.62 3.34
CA GLN A 170 21.54 5.75 3.15
C GLN A 170 21.29 6.91 4.14
N GLU A 171 20.08 6.97 4.70
CA GLU A 171 19.57 8.04 5.58
C GLU A 171 19.50 7.59 7.05
N ALA A 172 20.07 6.44 7.40
CA ALA A 172 20.11 5.86 8.74
C ALA A 172 21.48 6.06 9.40
#